data_AF-A0A8S4FE06-F1
#
_entry.id   AF-A0A8S4FE06-F1
#
_cell.length_a   1.000
_cell.length_b   1.000
_cell.length_c   1.000
_cell.angle_alpha   90.00
_cell.angle_beta   90.00
_cell.angle_gamma   90.00
#
_symmetry.space_group_name_H-M   'P 1'
#
loop_
_entity.id
_entity.type
_entity.pdbx_description
1 polymer ?
#
loop_
_entity_poly.entity_id
_entity_poly.type
_entity_poly.pdbx_seq_one_letter_code
_entity_poly.pdbx_strand_id
1 'polypeptide(L)'
;MNIWHQSVRVRGAVMWSYTIVALLCAAAAVDAELYYNSTAVTRCTRSSRAELPMNVYIQGCVDPPCSLTQLKDAEMDVVFQAPRYLEDMETLATAYLGIVPIPYPLGQDSFTCNNLVNSYCPLLEGEVLKYKLKLYIEEFMAVGVSANIEFRVRERGGADLFCFRTNIRIVR
;
A
#
# COMPACT_ATOMS: atom_id res chain seq x y z
N MET A 1 -64.12 45.59 20.70
CA MET A 1 -63.82 46.95 20.23
C MET A 1 -62.34 47.04 19.90
N ASN A 2 -62.03 47.31 18.62
CA ASN A 2 -60.88 48.00 18.01
C ASN A 2 -59.45 47.49 18.33
N ILE A 3 -58.77 46.81 17.38
CA ILE A 3 -57.77 47.32 16.37
C ILE A 3 -56.50 47.86 17.09
N TRP A 4 -55.26 47.38 16.87
CA TRP A 4 -54.38 47.69 15.73
C TRP A 4 -53.21 46.69 15.54
N HIS A 5 -52.87 46.50 14.26
CA HIS A 5 -51.64 45.90 13.72
C HIS A 5 -50.35 46.55 14.25
N GLN A 6 -49.32 45.74 14.49
CA GLN A 6 -47.93 46.13 14.24
C GLN A 6 -47.18 45.00 13.51
N SER A 7 -46.61 45.37 12.37
CA SER A 7 -45.81 44.54 11.47
C SER A 7 -44.35 44.58 11.91
N VAL A 8 -43.81 43.44 12.37
CA VAL A 8 -42.37 43.30 12.60
C VAL A 8 -41.72 42.80 11.32
N ARG A 9 -41.01 43.71 10.64
CA ARG A 9 -40.23 43.47 9.43
C ARG A 9 -38.93 42.75 9.81
N VAL A 10 -38.91 41.42 9.75
CA VAL A 10 -37.67 40.64 9.85
C VAL A 10 -36.95 40.66 8.50
N ARG A 11 -36.09 41.65 8.29
CA ARG A 11 -35.11 41.65 7.18
C ARG A 11 -33.77 42.08 7.77
N GLY A 12 -32.88 41.13 8.03
CA GLY A 12 -31.50 41.49 8.37
C GLY A 12 -30.60 40.40 8.93
N ALA A 13 -31.12 39.30 9.46
CA ALA A 13 -30.30 38.35 10.25
C ALA A 13 -29.96 37.02 9.57
N VAL A 14 -30.31 36.83 8.29
CA VAL A 14 -30.15 35.54 7.60
C VAL A 14 -28.88 35.48 6.74
N MET A 15 -28.27 36.61 6.40
CA MET A 15 -27.16 36.65 5.41
C MET A 15 -25.76 36.53 6.05
N TRP A 16 -25.65 36.76 7.36
CA TRP A 16 -24.37 36.71 8.10
C TRP A 16 -24.06 35.33 8.69
N SER A 17 -25.06 34.46 8.82
CA SER A 17 -24.88 33.08 9.29
C SER A 17 -24.32 32.16 8.19
N TYR A 18 -24.73 32.34 6.93
CA TYR A 18 -24.22 31.54 5.82
C TYR A 18 -22.74 31.79 5.51
N THR A 19 -22.26 33.01 5.71
CA THR A 19 -20.86 33.39 5.42
C THR A 19 -19.89 32.78 6.43
N ILE A 20 -20.28 32.69 7.71
CA ILE A 20 -19.45 32.08 8.76
C ILE A 20 -19.41 30.55 8.61
N VAL A 21 -20.54 29.92 8.25
CA VAL A 21 -20.59 28.47 7.95
C VAL A 21 -19.75 28.13 6.71
N ALA A 22 -19.82 28.95 5.66
CA ALA A 22 -19.00 28.76 4.45
C ALA A 22 -17.49 28.89 4.72
N LEU A 23 -17.08 29.81 5.60
CA LEU A 23 -15.69 29.99 6.01
C LEU A 23 -15.17 28.87 6.92
N LEU A 24 -16.03 28.29 7.78
CA LEU A 24 -15.67 27.14 8.61
C LEU A 24 -15.57 25.82 7.82
N CYS A 25 -16.34 25.65 6.74
CA CYS A 25 -16.17 24.52 5.82
C CYS A 25 -14.87 24.60 5.00
N ALA A 26 -14.39 25.81 4.68
CA ALA A 26 -13.17 25.99 3.90
C ALA A 26 -11.88 25.64 4.69
N ALA A 27 -11.92 25.63 6.03
CA ALA A 27 -10.76 25.29 6.87
C ALA A 27 -10.62 23.80 7.18
N ALA A 28 -11.61 22.96 6.81
CA ALA A 28 -11.54 21.51 6.97
C ALA A 28 -11.03 20.78 5.70
N ALA A 29 -10.80 21.52 4.61
CA ALA A 29 -10.08 21.04 3.43
C ALA A 29 -8.59 21.39 3.54
N VAL A 30 -7.96 21.09 4.69
CA VAL A 30 -6.64 20.48 4.56
C VAL A 30 -6.98 19.06 4.15
N ASP A 31 -7.10 18.88 2.84
CA ASP A 31 -7.11 17.58 2.22
C ASP A 31 -5.85 16.89 2.72
N ALA A 32 -6.00 16.08 3.78
CA ALA A 32 -5.19 14.90 3.91
C ALA A 32 -5.60 14.09 2.69
N GLU A 33 -4.96 14.41 1.57
CA GLU A 33 -4.84 13.51 0.44
C GLU A 33 -4.37 12.21 1.08
N LEU A 34 -5.31 11.30 1.33
CA LEU A 34 -5.05 9.89 1.25
C LEU A 34 -4.68 9.66 -0.22
N TYR A 35 -3.49 10.14 -0.60
CA TYR A 35 -2.80 9.68 -1.77
C TYR A 35 -2.48 8.24 -1.42
N TYR A 36 -3.43 7.38 -1.73
CA TYR A 36 -3.22 5.95 -1.78
C TYR A 36 -2.29 5.74 -2.96
N ASN A 37 -1.02 6.03 -2.70
CA ASN A 37 0.00 5.96 -3.71
C ASN A 37 0.13 4.49 -4.05
N SER A 38 -0.13 4.15 -5.30
CA SER A 38 -0.12 2.78 -5.78
C SER A 38 1.00 2.66 -6.77
N THR A 39 1.94 1.75 -6.50
CA THR A 39 2.96 1.42 -7.48
C THR A 39 2.35 0.52 -8.54
N ALA A 40 2.50 0.86 -9.82
CA ALA A 40 2.05 0.03 -10.91
C ALA A 40 2.85 -1.30 -10.93
N VAL A 41 2.28 -2.37 -10.40
CA VAL A 41 2.87 -3.71 -10.39
C VAL A 41 2.24 -4.62 -11.44
N THR A 42 2.93 -5.69 -11.79
CA THR A 42 2.51 -6.67 -12.79
C THR A 42 2.30 -8.05 -12.18
N ARG A 43 1.51 -8.90 -12.85
CA ARG A 43 1.30 -10.29 -12.40
C ARG A 43 2.58 -11.10 -12.52
N CYS A 44 2.67 -12.12 -11.68
CA CYS A 44 3.80 -13.03 -11.68
C CYS A 44 3.86 -13.94 -12.90
N THR A 45 5.05 -14.45 -13.21
CA THR A 45 5.21 -15.33 -14.37
C THR A 45 4.68 -16.73 -14.09
N ARG A 46 3.92 -17.28 -15.07
CA ARG A 46 3.48 -18.67 -15.36
C ARG A 46 3.20 -19.72 -14.25
N SER A 47 3.76 -19.65 -13.05
CA SER A 47 3.65 -20.69 -12.01
C SER A 47 2.68 -20.38 -10.87
N SER A 48 2.25 -19.13 -10.68
CA SER A 48 1.25 -18.79 -9.66
C SER A 48 -0.10 -18.45 -10.31
N ARG A 49 -1.17 -19.19 -9.99
CA ARG A 49 -2.55 -18.71 -10.20
C ARG A 49 -2.90 -17.55 -9.26
N ALA A 50 -1.98 -17.19 -8.37
CA ALA A 50 -2.09 -16.10 -7.42
C ALA A 50 -2.46 -14.79 -8.13
N GLU A 51 -3.40 -14.09 -7.53
CA GLU A 51 -3.85 -12.78 -7.98
C GLU A 51 -2.89 -11.69 -7.51
N LEU A 52 -3.08 -10.47 -8.02
CA LEU A 52 -2.40 -9.32 -7.44
C LEU A 52 -2.98 -9.05 -6.04
N PRO A 53 -2.18 -8.53 -5.10
CA PRO A 53 -2.74 -7.95 -3.89
C PRO A 53 -3.65 -6.77 -4.25
N MET A 54 -4.51 -6.34 -3.32
CA MET A 54 -5.39 -5.18 -3.52
C MET A 54 -4.59 -3.90 -3.81
N ASN A 55 -3.38 -3.79 -3.26
CA ASN A 55 -2.44 -2.73 -3.58
C ASN A 55 -1.01 -3.05 -3.18
N VAL A 56 -0.08 -2.41 -3.87
CA VAL A 56 1.32 -2.30 -3.48
C VAL A 56 1.71 -0.84 -3.53
N TYR A 57 2.40 -0.37 -2.51
CA TYR A 57 3.06 0.91 -2.50
C TYR A 57 4.53 0.75 -2.12
N ILE A 58 5.42 0.98 -3.08
CA ILE A 58 6.86 1.05 -2.89
C ILE A 58 7.20 2.49 -2.56
N GLN A 59 7.86 2.72 -1.41
CA GLN A 59 8.14 4.08 -0.94
C GLN A 59 8.85 4.91 -2.02
N GLY A 60 8.25 6.06 -2.36
CA GLY A 60 8.77 6.97 -3.40
C GLY A 60 8.65 6.49 -4.85
N CYS A 61 7.92 5.43 -5.15
CA CYS A 61 7.76 4.90 -6.51
C CYS A 61 6.30 4.66 -6.87
N VAL A 62 5.80 5.39 -7.88
CA VAL A 62 4.44 5.19 -8.45
C VAL A 62 4.58 4.43 -9.77
N ASP A 63 5.44 4.94 -10.64
CA ASP A 63 5.72 4.38 -11.96
C ASP A 63 7.09 3.69 -11.96
N PRO A 64 7.16 2.37 -12.19
CA PRO A 64 8.43 1.68 -12.37
C PRO A 64 9.19 2.18 -13.61
N PRO A 65 10.54 2.08 -13.64
CA PRO A 65 11.37 1.36 -12.68
C PRO A 65 11.59 2.10 -11.36
N CYS A 66 11.40 1.40 -10.24
CA CYS A 66 11.63 1.97 -8.92
C CYS A 66 13.12 2.12 -8.64
N SER A 67 13.54 3.34 -8.27
CA SER A 67 14.92 3.62 -7.89
C SER A 67 15.16 3.16 -6.45
N LEU A 68 15.91 2.07 -6.27
CA LEU A 68 16.24 1.54 -4.95
C LEU A 68 17.70 1.88 -4.61
N THR A 69 17.94 2.51 -3.48
CA THR A 69 19.29 2.87 -3.06
C THR A 69 20.04 1.66 -2.51
N GLN A 70 21.25 1.43 -3.01
CA GLN A 70 22.16 0.40 -2.50
C GLN A 70 22.46 0.61 -1.01
N LEU A 71 22.60 -0.49 -0.26
CA LEU A 71 22.87 -0.54 1.18
C LEU A 71 21.80 0.14 2.04
N LYS A 72 20.55 0.18 1.55
CA LYS A 72 19.39 0.68 2.29
C LYS A 72 18.21 -0.26 2.15
N ASP A 73 17.29 -0.16 3.09
CA ASP A 73 16.00 -0.84 3.00
C ASP A 73 15.12 -0.17 1.94
N ALA A 74 14.64 -0.98 1.00
CA ALA A 74 13.45 -0.67 0.23
C ALA A 74 12.23 -1.14 1.03
N GLU A 75 11.34 -0.22 1.37
CA GLU A 75 10.10 -0.54 2.09
C GLU A 75 8.90 -0.54 1.14
N MET A 76 8.00 -1.50 1.32
CA MET A 76 6.77 -1.62 0.55
C MET A 76 5.60 -1.88 1.49
N ASP A 77 4.54 -1.11 1.31
CA ASP A 77 3.26 -1.31 1.97
C ASP A 77 2.34 -2.08 1.03
N VAL A 78 1.88 -3.25 1.46
CA VAL A 78 1.04 -4.11 0.62
C VAL A 78 -0.27 -4.40 1.33
N VAL A 79 -1.37 -4.23 0.60
CA VAL A 79 -2.73 -4.44 1.09
C VAL A 79 -3.31 -5.67 0.42
N PHE A 80 -3.84 -6.60 1.21
CA PHE A 80 -4.45 -7.83 0.71
C PHE A 80 -5.66 -8.21 1.55
N GLN A 81 -6.51 -9.06 1.00
CA GLN A 81 -7.59 -9.69 1.73
C GLN A 81 -7.22 -11.15 2.01
N ALA A 82 -7.38 -11.61 3.25
CA ALA A 82 -7.17 -13.01 3.60
C ALA A 82 -8.24 -13.87 2.91
N PRO A 83 -7.88 -14.80 1.99
CA PRO A 83 -8.86 -15.56 1.23
C PRO A 83 -9.46 -16.74 2.00
N ARG A 84 -8.93 -17.02 3.20
CA ARG A 84 -9.32 -18.10 4.12
C ARG A 84 -8.68 -17.82 5.49
N TYR A 85 -8.94 -18.67 6.47
CA TYR A 85 -8.18 -18.71 7.72
C TYR A 85 -6.70 -19.04 7.44
N LEU A 86 -5.77 -18.27 8.03
CA LEU A 86 -4.33 -18.43 7.82
C LEU A 86 -3.60 -18.45 9.16
N GLU A 87 -2.96 -19.56 9.51
CA GLU A 87 -2.17 -19.68 10.74
C GLU A 87 -0.81 -19.01 10.62
N ASP A 88 -0.20 -19.11 9.44
CA ASP A 88 1.05 -18.45 9.12
C ASP A 88 1.14 -18.07 7.65
N MET A 89 2.14 -17.26 7.34
CA MET A 89 2.44 -16.83 5.98
C MET A 89 3.95 -16.65 5.81
N GLU A 90 4.41 -16.90 4.59
CA GLU A 90 5.79 -16.73 4.16
C GLU A 90 5.85 -15.85 2.91
N THR A 91 6.79 -14.92 2.88
CA THR A 91 7.14 -14.13 1.69
C THR A 91 8.41 -14.70 1.05
N LEU A 92 8.34 -14.93 -0.25
CA LEU A 92 9.47 -15.28 -1.09
C LEU A 92 9.77 -14.14 -2.06
N ALA A 93 11.03 -13.74 -2.17
CA ALA A 93 11.51 -12.79 -3.16
C ALA A 93 12.38 -13.50 -4.20
N THR A 94 12.23 -13.14 -5.47
CA THR A 94 13.06 -13.65 -6.57
C THR A 94 13.42 -12.51 -7.50
N ALA A 95 14.71 -12.23 -7.65
CA ALA A 95 15.23 -11.26 -8.60
C ALA A 95 15.48 -11.94 -9.96
N TYR A 96 15.02 -11.32 -11.04
CA TYR A 96 15.27 -11.76 -12.40
C TYR A 96 16.29 -10.83 -13.05
N LEU A 97 17.54 -11.29 -13.16
CA LEU A 97 18.61 -10.63 -13.90
C LEU A 97 18.66 -11.25 -15.30
N GLY A 98 17.97 -10.61 -16.25
CA GLY A 98 17.73 -11.20 -17.56
C GLY A 98 16.80 -12.42 -17.44
N ILE A 99 17.27 -13.60 -17.89
CA ILE A 99 16.48 -14.84 -17.87
C ILE A 99 16.70 -15.70 -16.61
N VAL A 100 17.63 -15.33 -15.74
CA VAL A 100 18.03 -16.15 -14.60
C VAL A 100 17.23 -15.75 -13.36
N PRO A 101 16.41 -16.65 -12.76
CA PRO A 101 15.76 -16.39 -11.49
C PRO A 101 16.74 -16.63 -10.34
N ILE A 102 16.93 -15.61 -9.50
CA ILE A 102 17.82 -15.64 -8.34
C ILE A 102 16.97 -15.47 -7.08
N PRO A 103 16.81 -16.52 -6.24
CA PRO A 103 16.14 -16.38 -4.96
C PRO A 103 16.84 -15.33 -4.09
N TYR A 104 16.06 -14.44 -3.49
CA TYR A 104 16.57 -13.39 -2.63
C TYR A 104 16.26 -13.70 -1.16
N PRO A 105 17.28 -13.75 -0.27
CA PRO A 105 17.06 -14.06 1.13
C PRO A 105 16.43 -12.86 1.86
N LEU A 106 15.18 -12.99 2.31
CA LEU A 106 14.52 -11.98 3.15
C LEU A 106 14.85 -12.12 4.65
N GLY A 107 15.58 -13.17 5.04
CA GLY A 107 15.90 -13.41 6.45
C GLY A 107 14.64 -13.52 7.31
N GLN A 108 14.60 -12.76 8.41
CA GLN A 108 13.43 -12.74 9.31
C GLN A 108 12.19 -12.13 8.66
N ASP A 109 12.36 -11.25 7.66
CA ASP A 109 11.24 -10.63 6.95
C ASP A 109 10.49 -11.61 6.03
N SER A 110 11.04 -12.81 5.83
CA SER A 110 10.31 -13.91 5.17
C SER A 110 9.09 -14.38 5.97
N PHE A 111 9.07 -14.19 7.31
CA PHE A 111 7.93 -14.52 8.16
C PHE A 111 6.89 -13.39 8.10
N THR A 112 6.03 -13.39 7.09
CA THR A 112 5.11 -12.29 6.76
C THR A 112 4.26 -11.83 7.95
N CYS A 113 3.81 -12.76 8.80
CA CYS A 113 2.99 -12.45 9.98
C CYS A 113 3.66 -11.46 10.95
N ASN A 114 5.00 -11.47 11.04
CA ASN A 114 5.76 -10.55 11.92
C ASN A 114 5.74 -9.10 11.42
N ASN A 115 5.34 -8.91 10.16
CA ASN A 115 5.39 -7.64 9.45
C ASN A 115 4.00 -7.09 9.13
N LEU A 116 2.94 -7.65 9.74
CA LEU A 116 1.59 -7.12 9.65
C LEU A 116 1.48 -5.80 10.44
N VAL A 117 0.73 -4.85 9.89
CA VAL A 117 0.47 -3.56 10.53
C VAL A 117 -0.80 -3.68 11.36
N ASN A 118 -0.69 -3.48 12.67
CA ASN A 118 -1.81 -3.54 13.63
C ASN A 118 -2.60 -4.86 13.60
N SER A 119 -1.96 -5.95 13.19
CA SER A 119 -2.52 -7.30 13.17
C SER A 119 -1.41 -8.33 13.36
N TYR A 120 -1.78 -9.58 13.59
CA TYR A 120 -0.89 -10.73 13.77
C TYR A 120 -1.63 -12.00 13.38
N CYS A 121 -0.90 -13.04 12.98
CA CYS A 121 -1.52 -14.34 12.70
C CYS A 121 -1.93 -15.07 14.00
N PRO A 122 -3.03 -15.84 14.03
CA PRO A 122 -3.81 -16.26 12.86
C PRO A 122 -4.75 -15.17 12.31
N LEU A 123 -4.98 -15.22 11.00
CA LEU A 123 -5.89 -14.32 10.28
C LEU A 123 -7.22 -15.01 9.97
N LEU A 124 -8.32 -14.26 10.04
CA LEU A 124 -9.64 -14.72 9.66
C LEU A 124 -9.92 -14.46 8.18
N GLU A 125 -10.76 -15.30 7.58
CA GLU A 125 -11.20 -15.12 6.20
C GLU A 125 -11.91 -13.77 6.02
N GLY A 126 -11.58 -13.08 4.92
CA GLY A 126 -12.19 -11.82 4.54
C GLY A 126 -11.58 -10.57 5.19
N GLU A 127 -10.67 -10.72 6.16
CA GLU A 127 -9.94 -9.60 6.74
C GLU A 127 -9.11 -8.87 5.68
N VAL A 128 -9.17 -7.53 5.68
CA VAL A 128 -8.31 -6.68 4.83
C VAL A 128 -7.15 -6.19 5.67
N LEU A 129 -5.93 -6.55 5.27
CA LEU A 129 -4.73 -6.34 6.05
C LEU A 129 -3.71 -5.53 5.27
N LYS A 130 -2.86 -4.83 6.03
CA LYS A 130 -1.66 -4.18 5.52
C LYS A 130 -0.44 -4.91 6.08
N TYR A 131 0.52 -5.25 5.22
CA TYR A 131 1.82 -5.76 5.63
C TYR A 131 2.96 -4.89 5.08
N LYS A 132 4.03 -4.74 5.86
CA LYS A 132 5.23 -3.97 5.51
C LYS A 132 6.33 -4.92 5.05
N LEU A 133 6.62 -4.94 3.76
CA LEU A 133 7.76 -5.67 3.22
C LEU A 133 9.01 -4.81 3.31
N LYS A 134 10.10 -5.39 3.82
CA LYS A 134 11.44 -4.80 3.76
C LYS A 134 12.35 -5.64 2.91
N LEU A 135 13.13 -4.97 2.07
CA LEU A 135 14.16 -5.56 1.24
C LEU A 135 15.42 -4.73 1.38
N TYR A 136 16.37 -5.19 2.17
CA TYR A 136 17.69 -4.56 2.23
C TYR A 136 18.42 -4.74 0.90
N ILE A 137 18.89 -3.66 0.27
CA ILE A 137 19.55 -3.71 -1.03
C ILE A 137 21.05 -3.99 -0.84
N GLU A 138 21.45 -5.24 -1.04
CA GLU A 138 22.82 -5.69 -0.79
C GLU A 138 23.86 -5.14 -1.77
N GLU A 139 25.13 -5.15 -1.35
CA GLU A 139 26.27 -4.65 -2.14
C GLU A 139 26.42 -5.37 -3.49
N PHE A 140 26.12 -6.66 -3.56
CA PHE A 140 26.20 -7.43 -4.80
C PHE A 140 25.21 -6.94 -5.88
N MET A 141 24.14 -6.24 -5.49
CA MET A 141 23.24 -5.57 -6.41
C MET A 141 23.87 -4.24 -6.82
N ALA A 142 24.77 -4.28 -7.80
CA ALA A 142 25.56 -3.13 -8.22
C ALA A 142 24.71 -1.96 -8.74
N VAL A 143 25.18 -0.74 -8.48
CA VAL A 143 24.56 0.50 -9.01
C VAL A 143 24.43 0.44 -10.54
N GLY A 144 23.27 0.85 -11.05
CA GLY A 144 22.95 0.83 -12.48
C GLY A 144 22.34 -0.48 -12.98
N VAL A 145 22.35 -1.55 -12.16
CA VAL A 145 21.63 -2.78 -12.46
C VAL A 145 20.13 -2.51 -12.46
N SER A 146 19.45 -3.05 -13.47
CA SER A 146 18.00 -3.13 -13.51
C SER A 146 17.58 -4.58 -13.43
N ALA A 147 16.58 -4.85 -12.62
CA ALA A 147 16.07 -6.19 -12.37
C ALA A 147 14.55 -6.15 -12.29
N ASN A 148 13.91 -7.26 -12.59
CA ASN A 148 12.51 -7.45 -12.24
C ASN A 148 12.46 -8.30 -10.97
N ILE A 149 11.85 -7.80 -9.90
CA ILE A 149 11.69 -8.57 -8.67
C ILE A 149 10.26 -9.08 -8.60
N GLU A 150 10.13 -10.38 -8.32
CA GLU A 150 8.88 -11.05 -8.03
C GLU A 150 8.78 -11.34 -6.54
N PHE A 151 7.63 -11.00 -5.95
CA PHE A 151 7.29 -11.31 -4.57
C PHE A 151 6.07 -12.24 -4.56
N ARG A 152 6.23 -13.41 -3.95
CA ARG A 152 5.16 -14.39 -3.69
C ARG A 152 4.88 -14.42 -2.20
N VAL A 153 3.63 -14.22 -1.81
CA VAL A 153 3.19 -14.47 -0.43
C VAL A 153 2.30 -15.69 -0.43
N ARG A 154 2.60 -16.63 0.46
CA ARG A 154 1.94 -17.93 0.55
C ARG A 154 1.70 -18.31 2.00
N GLU A 155 0.78 -19.25 2.22
CA GLU A 155 0.74 -20.00 3.47
C GLU A 155 1.98 -20.90 3.57
N ARG A 156 2.58 -21.08 4.76
CA ARG A 156 3.82 -21.86 4.87
C ARG A 156 3.54 -23.31 4.46
N GLY A 157 4.29 -23.78 3.46
CA GLY A 157 4.09 -25.12 2.90
C GLY A 157 2.79 -25.29 2.09
N GLY A 158 2.03 -24.20 1.90
CA GLY A 158 0.75 -24.17 1.20
C GLY A 158 0.80 -23.45 -0.15
N ALA A 159 -0.40 -23.07 -0.61
CA ALA A 159 -0.59 -22.37 -1.87
C ALA A 159 -0.28 -20.87 -1.76
N ASP A 160 0.11 -20.27 -2.88
CA ASP A 160 0.27 -18.83 -3.02
C ASP A 160 -1.06 -18.11 -2.74
N LEU A 161 -1.00 -17.05 -1.95
CA LEU A 161 -2.13 -16.17 -1.62
C LEU A 161 -2.25 -15.07 -2.67
N PHE A 162 -1.14 -14.37 -2.93
CA PHE A 162 -1.02 -13.35 -3.97
C PHE A 162 0.43 -13.24 -4.43
N CYS A 163 0.62 -12.62 -5.59
CA CYS A 163 1.95 -12.42 -6.15
C CYS A 163 2.00 -11.16 -7.01
N PHE A 164 3.10 -10.40 -6.92
CA PHE A 164 3.34 -9.25 -7.77
C PHE A 164 4.79 -9.12 -8.22
N ARG A 165 4.99 -8.44 -9.34
CA ARG A 165 6.28 -8.13 -9.95
C ARG A 165 6.45 -6.63 -10.16
N THR A 166 7.65 -6.12 -9.93
CA THR A 166 8.02 -4.73 -10.22
C THR A 166 9.38 -4.65 -10.88
N ASN A 167 9.58 -3.63 -11.73
CA ASN A 167 10.88 -3.31 -12.30
C ASN A 167 11.62 -2.36 -11.35
N ILE A 168 12.89 -2.64 -11.07
CA ILE A 168 13.74 -1.83 -10.20
C ILE A 168 15.00 -1.38 -10.94
N ARG A 169 15.58 -0.30 -10.45
CA ARG A 169 16.91 0.17 -10.82
C ARG A 169 17.70 0.51 -9.56
N ILE A 170 18.90 -0.02 -9.43
CA ILE A 170 19.76 0.29 -8.29
C ILE A 170 20.43 1.65 -8.49
N VAL A 171 20.31 2.51 -7.48
CA VAL A 171 20.91 3.85 -7.42
C VAL A 171 21.81 3.98 -6.18
N ARG A 172 22.51 5.11 -6.05
CA ARG A 172 23.31 5.46 -4.86
C ARG A 172 22.47 6.02 -3.71
#